data_AF-A0A9E5G0U2-F1
#
_entry.id   AF-A0A9E5G0U2-F1
#
_cell.length_a   1.000
_cell.length_b   1.000
_cell.length_c   1.000
_cell.angle_alpha   90.00
_cell.angle_beta   90.00
_cell.angle_gamma   90.00
#
_symmetry.space_group_name_H-M   'P 1'
#
loop_
_entity.id
_entity.type
_entity.pdbx_description
1 polymer ?
#
loop_
_entity_poly.entity_id
_entity_poly.type
_entity_poly.pdbx_seq_one_letter_code
_entity_poly.pdbx_strand_id
1 'polypeptide(L)'
;MWISEKMQNRNSDVCGAAVGIVTVGGAKPSVLAEGEIRNAELTAWGAVRLPKAGDEVLLIRSSDGESVAVGKICGTPPDEIENGEVYITNGGGGLIRLKNNGEIELVGTVIIRGTAKIEGDFLLNGEEYPVAD
;
A
#
# COMPACT_ATOMS: atom_id res chain seq x y z
N MET A 1 -30.26 -36.53 16.83
CA MET A 1 -29.64 -35.30 16.32
C MET A 1 -28.13 -35.49 16.39
N TRP A 2 -27.46 -35.74 15.28
CA TRP A 2 -25.99 -35.87 15.24
C TRP A 2 -25.36 -35.00 14.14
N ILE A 3 -26.19 -34.51 13.22
CA ILE A 3 -25.80 -33.65 12.09
C ILE A 3 -25.81 -32.17 12.50
N SER A 4 -26.77 -31.72 13.32
CA SER A 4 -26.84 -30.31 13.77
C SER A 4 -25.69 -29.91 14.70
N GLU A 5 -25.17 -30.85 15.49
CA GLU A 5 -24.03 -30.62 16.40
C GLU A 5 -22.71 -30.39 15.64
N LYS A 6 -22.53 -31.07 14.48
CA LYS A 6 -21.36 -30.86 13.62
C LYS A 6 -21.35 -29.53 12.88
N MET A 7 -22.51 -28.87 12.72
CA MET A 7 -22.56 -27.52 12.14
C MET A 7 -22.20 -26.44 13.17
N GLN A 8 -22.55 -26.63 14.44
CA GLN A 8 -22.18 -25.66 15.49
C GLN A 8 -20.67 -25.64 15.77
N ASN A 9 -19.98 -26.78 15.64
CA ASN A 9 -18.52 -26.87 15.81
C ASN A 9 -17.69 -26.49 14.59
N ARG A 10 -18.29 -26.04 13.47
CA ARG A 10 -17.54 -25.43 12.35
C ARG A 10 -17.44 -23.92 12.44
N ASN A 11 -18.23 -23.29 13.31
CA ASN A 11 -18.22 -21.85 13.54
C ASN A 11 -17.32 -21.44 14.71
N SER A 12 -16.50 -22.33 15.23
CA SER A 12 -15.48 -21.96 16.23
C SER A 12 -14.35 -21.19 15.53
N ASP A 13 -14.28 -19.89 15.83
CA ASP A 13 -13.08 -19.06 15.80
C ASP A 13 -12.29 -19.00 14.49
N VAL A 14 -12.85 -18.39 13.44
CA VAL A 14 -12.04 -17.94 12.30
C VAL A 14 -11.75 -16.45 12.42
N CYS A 15 -11.23 -16.03 13.58
CA CYS A 15 -10.42 -14.82 13.64
C CYS A 15 -9.04 -15.23 13.13
N GLY A 16 -8.70 -14.83 11.91
CA GLY A 16 -7.56 -15.39 11.19
C GLY A 16 -7.04 -14.45 10.11
N ALA A 17 -5.77 -14.59 9.79
CA ALA A 17 -5.13 -13.86 8.71
C ALA A 17 -4.65 -14.83 7.63
N ALA A 18 -4.85 -14.46 6.37
CA ALA A 18 -4.42 -15.23 5.22
C ALA A 18 -3.81 -14.33 4.16
N VAL A 19 -2.87 -14.84 3.38
CA VAL A 19 -2.43 -14.17 2.15
C VAL A 19 -3.44 -14.48 1.05
N GLY A 20 -3.92 -13.45 0.37
CA GLY A 20 -4.84 -13.56 -0.75
C GLY A 20 -4.33 -12.85 -1.99
N ILE A 21 -4.82 -13.26 -3.15
CA ILE A 21 -4.52 -12.62 -4.44
C ILE A 21 -5.74 -11.80 -4.86
N VAL A 22 -5.53 -10.54 -5.20
CA VAL A 22 -6.59 -9.66 -5.69
C VAL A 22 -7.02 -10.12 -7.08
N THR A 23 -8.29 -10.50 -7.25
CA THR A 23 -8.87 -10.86 -8.55
C THR A 23 -9.47 -9.66 -9.26
N VAL A 24 -10.05 -8.72 -8.50
CA VAL A 24 -10.57 -7.44 -8.99
C VAL A 24 -10.07 -6.33 -8.07
N GLY A 25 -9.39 -5.34 -8.65
CA GLY A 25 -8.82 -4.21 -7.90
C GLY A 25 -9.82 -3.11 -7.55
N GLY A 26 -9.33 -2.06 -6.88
CA GLY A 26 -10.10 -0.86 -6.56
C GLY A 26 -10.39 -0.69 -5.06
N ALA A 27 -11.34 0.19 -4.73
CA ALA A 27 -11.67 0.54 -3.34
C ALA A 27 -12.46 -0.57 -2.60
N LYS A 28 -13.14 -1.44 -3.36
CA LYS A 28 -13.83 -2.63 -2.86
C LYS A 28 -13.31 -3.86 -3.60
N PRO A 29 -12.07 -4.29 -3.35
CA PRO A 29 -11.46 -5.36 -4.12
C PRO A 29 -12.15 -6.70 -3.90
N SER A 30 -12.01 -7.59 -4.89
CA SER A 30 -12.25 -9.01 -4.71
C SER A 30 -10.92 -9.73 -4.51
N VAL A 31 -10.85 -10.60 -3.51
CA VAL A 31 -9.63 -11.27 -3.07
C VAL A 31 -9.88 -12.76 -2.97
N LEU A 32 -9.05 -13.55 -3.65
CA LEU A 32 -9.05 -15.01 -3.57
C LEU A 32 -8.03 -15.45 -2.52
N ALA A 33 -8.51 -16.13 -1.47
CA ALA A 33 -7.70 -16.83 -0.49
C ALA A 33 -8.17 -18.30 -0.42
N GLU A 34 -8.74 -18.74 0.70
CA GLU A 34 -9.43 -20.05 0.81
C GLU A 34 -10.74 -20.12 0.01
N GLY A 35 -11.28 -18.95 -0.31
CA GLY A 35 -12.45 -18.73 -1.15
C GLY A 35 -12.42 -17.30 -1.69
N GLU A 36 -13.26 -17.00 -2.68
CA GLU A 36 -13.35 -15.64 -3.21
C GLU A 36 -14.19 -14.77 -2.26
N ILE A 37 -13.56 -13.71 -1.76
CA ILE A 37 -14.21 -12.66 -0.99
C ILE A 37 -14.44 -11.49 -1.93
N ARG A 38 -15.69 -11.03 -2.01
CA ARG A 38 -16.08 -9.92 -2.86
C ARG A 38 -16.35 -8.70 -2.02
N ASN A 39 -15.98 -7.54 -2.55
CA ASN A 39 -16.15 -6.25 -1.88
C ASN A 39 -15.49 -6.21 -0.49
N ALA A 40 -14.27 -6.76 -0.37
CA ALA A 40 -13.52 -6.66 0.88
C ALA A 40 -13.31 -5.19 1.26
N GLU A 41 -13.38 -4.88 2.55
CA GLU A 41 -13.08 -3.54 3.03
C GLU A 41 -11.57 -3.31 3.00
N LEU A 42 -11.14 -2.08 2.70
CA LEU A 42 -9.73 -1.72 2.65
C LEU A 42 -9.37 -0.94 3.91
N THR A 43 -8.36 -1.38 4.66
CA THR A 43 -7.78 -0.56 5.72
C THR A 43 -6.61 0.26 5.19
N ALA A 44 -6.59 1.54 5.56
CA ALA A 44 -5.53 2.48 5.22
C ALA A 44 -5.33 3.46 6.37
N TRP A 45 -4.07 3.76 6.71
CA TRP A 45 -3.71 4.78 7.68
C TRP A 45 -2.62 5.68 7.10
N GLY A 46 -2.90 6.97 6.96
CA GLY A 46 -1.99 7.98 6.40
C GLY A 46 -1.81 7.94 4.88
N ALA A 47 -1.87 6.77 4.23
CA ALA A 47 -1.79 6.61 2.78
C ALA A 47 -2.77 5.56 2.26
N VAL A 48 -3.46 5.86 1.15
CA VAL A 48 -4.38 4.93 0.49
C VAL A 48 -3.73 4.42 -0.80
N ARG A 49 -3.61 3.10 -0.94
CA ARG A 49 -3.24 2.45 -2.19
C ARG A 49 -4.35 1.49 -2.58
N LEU A 50 -4.96 1.72 -3.74
CA LEU A 50 -5.92 0.77 -4.28
C LEU A 50 -5.18 -0.47 -4.82
N PRO A 51 -5.50 -1.67 -4.36
CA PRO A 51 -4.91 -2.89 -4.91
C PRO A 51 -5.32 -3.07 -6.38
N LYS A 52 -4.40 -3.60 -7.18
CA LYS A 52 -4.66 -4.02 -8.57
C LYS A 52 -4.81 -5.54 -8.64
N ALA A 53 -5.45 -6.03 -9.68
CA ALA A 53 -5.51 -7.46 -9.95
C ALA A 53 -4.08 -8.06 -9.99
N GLY A 54 -3.91 -9.21 -9.33
CA GLY A 54 -2.63 -9.89 -9.15
C GLY A 54 -1.77 -9.39 -7.99
N ASP A 55 -2.16 -8.32 -7.28
CA ASP A 55 -1.48 -7.97 -6.03
C ASP A 55 -1.76 -9.03 -4.95
N GLU A 56 -0.72 -9.46 -4.24
CA GLU A 56 -0.84 -10.21 -2.99
C GLU A 56 -1.13 -9.25 -1.84
N VAL A 57 -2.12 -9.59 -1.03
CA VAL A 57 -2.59 -8.77 0.09
C VAL A 57 -2.76 -9.62 1.34
N LEU A 58 -2.56 -9.02 2.51
CA LEU A 58 -2.90 -9.69 3.76
C LEU A 58 -4.38 -9.48 4.01
N LEU A 59 -5.14 -10.56 4.12
CA LEU A 59 -6.54 -10.55 4.46
C LEU A 59 -6.70 -10.87 5.95
N ILE A 60 -7.35 -9.99 6.70
CA ILE A 60 -7.68 -10.20 8.11
C ILE A 60 -9.19 -10.42 8.22
N ARG A 61 -9.59 -11.54 8.82
CA ARG A 61 -10.99 -11.86 9.11
C ARG A 61 -11.31 -11.58 10.57
N SER A 62 -12.35 -10.79 10.79
CA SER A 62 -12.94 -10.57 12.11
C SER A 62 -13.88 -11.72 12.48
N SER A 63 -14.15 -11.88 13.77
CA SER A 63 -15.03 -12.92 14.30
C SER A 63 -16.50 -12.75 13.90
N ASP A 64 -16.89 -11.57 13.44
CA ASP A 64 -18.21 -11.25 12.85
C ASP A 64 -18.33 -11.68 11.37
N GLY A 65 -17.25 -12.17 10.76
CA GLY A 65 -17.19 -12.57 9.35
C GLY A 65 -16.78 -11.45 8.39
N GLU A 66 -16.54 -10.23 8.88
CA GLU A 66 -16.00 -9.15 8.05
C GLU A 66 -14.55 -9.44 7.66
N SER A 67 -14.19 -9.08 6.43
CA SER A 67 -12.85 -9.32 5.87
C SER A 67 -12.25 -8.02 5.38
N VAL A 68 -11.07 -7.71 5.91
CA VAL A 68 -10.31 -6.50 5.59
C VAL A 68 -9.08 -6.88 4.79
N ALA A 69 -8.91 -6.30 3.61
CA ALA A 69 -7.68 -6.35 2.84
C ALA A 69 -6.70 -5.29 3.37
N VAL A 70 -5.50 -5.72 3.71
CA VAL A 70 -4.44 -4.91 4.29
C VAL A 70 -3.26 -4.85 3.34
N GLY A 71 -3.08 -3.68 2.75
CA GLY A 71 -1.91 -3.32 1.95
C GLY A 71 -1.62 -4.30 0.82
N LYS A 72 -0.49 -4.06 0.15
CA LYS A 72 0.17 -5.08 -0.66
C LYS A 72 1.21 -5.74 0.24
N ILE A 73 1.33 -7.06 0.20
CA ILE A 73 2.52 -7.72 0.74
C ILE A 73 3.66 -7.34 -0.21
N CYS A 74 4.44 -6.34 0.20
CA CYS A 74 5.48 -5.80 -0.64
C CYS A 74 6.54 -6.87 -0.89
N GLY A 75 6.90 -7.02 -2.16
CA GLY A 75 8.03 -7.84 -2.60
C GLY A 75 9.36 -7.21 -2.22
N THR A 76 10.42 -7.72 -2.84
CA THR A 76 11.82 -7.36 -2.58
C THR A 76 11.99 -5.84 -2.47
N PRO A 77 12.60 -5.34 -1.38
CA PRO A 77 12.93 -3.92 -1.28
C PRO A 77 13.85 -3.51 -2.45
N PRO A 78 13.83 -2.23 -2.85
CA PRO A 78 14.78 -1.72 -3.85
C PRO A 78 16.22 -1.98 -3.41
N ASP A 79 17.10 -2.31 -4.35
CA ASP A 79 18.48 -2.76 -4.05
C ASP A 79 19.31 -1.76 -3.22
N GLU A 80 18.97 -0.47 -3.27
CA GLU A 80 19.74 0.62 -2.66
C GLU A 80 19.09 1.21 -1.39
N ILE A 81 17.97 0.66 -0.89
CA ILE A 81 17.32 1.22 0.31
C ILE A 81 18.12 0.85 1.58
N GLU A 82 18.40 1.84 2.41
CA GLU A 82 19.06 1.61 3.71
C GLU A 82 18.04 1.42 4.84
N ASN A 83 18.47 0.77 5.92
CA ASN A 83 17.67 0.66 7.13
C ASN A 83 17.30 2.06 7.67
N GLY A 84 16.01 2.30 7.89
CA GLY A 84 15.49 3.57 8.39
C GLY A 84 14.94 4.50 7.31
N GLU A 85 15.26 4.25 6.04
CA GLU A 85 14.72 5.02 4.93
C GLU A 85 13.27 4.66 4.61
N VAL A 86 12.54 5.63 4.05
CA VAL A 86 11.13 5.44 3.65
C VAL A 86 11.04 5.52 2.13
N TYR A 87 10.38 4.53 1.53
CA TYR A 87 10.27 4.39 0.08
C TYR A 87 8.80 4.19 -0.33
N ILE A 88 8.27 5.12 -1.13
CA ILE A 88 6.87 5.11 -1.60
C ILE A 88 6.87 5.01 -3.13
N THR A 89 6.38 3.90 -3.66
CA THR A 89 6.24 3.69 -5.11
C THR A 89 4.95 2.95 -5.45
N ASN A 90 4.47 3.15 -6.68
CA ASN A 90 3.41 2.32 -7.28
C ASN A 90 3.98 1.27 -8.26
N GLY A 91 5.30 1.20 -8.45
CA GLY A 91 5.96 0.33 -9.43
C GLY A 91 5.86 0.80 -10.88
N GLY A 92 5.29 1.98 -11.13
CA GLY A 92 5.10 2.58 -12.46
C GLY A 92 6.11 3.68 -12.81
N GLY A 93 7.27 3.71 -12.12
CA GLY A 93 8.35 4.69 -12.35
C GLY A 93 8.31 5.94 -11.47
N GLY A 94 7.18 6.21 -10.80
CA GLY A 94 7.09 7.26 -9.78
C GLY A 94 7.63 6.79 -8.43
N LEU A 95 8.43 7.64 -7.77
CA LEU A 95 9.04 7.34 -6.48
C LEU A 95 9.17 8.60 -5.60
N ILE A 96 8.93 8.41 -4.30
CA ILE A 96 9.36 9.29 -3.22
C ILE A 96 10.26 8.49 -2.26
N ARG A 97 11.47 8.96 -2.00
CA ARG A 97 12.40 8.38 -1.01
C ARG A 97 12.80 9.43 0.03
N LEU A 98 12.69 9.08 1.31
CA LEU A 98 13.24 9.86 2.41
C LEU A 98 14.48 9.13 2.93
N LYS A 99 15.64 9.77 2.79
CA LYS A 99 16.95 9.20 3.11
C LYS A 99 17.38 9.56 4.52
N ASN A 100 18.27 8.74 5.09
CA ASN A 100 18.78 8.94 6.46
C ASN A 100 19.57 10.24 6.63
N ASN A 101 20.17 10.76 5.55
CA ASN A 101 20.91 12.02 5.53
C ASN A 101 20.00 13.27 5.43
N GLY A 102 18.68 13.10 5.41
CA GLY A 102 17.70 14.17 5.28
C GLY A 102 17.36 14.55 3.83
N GLU A 103 17.98 13.90 2.84
CA GLU A 103 17.66 14.11 1.43
C GLU A 103 16.30 13.49 1.08
N ILE A 104 15.50 14.22 0.29
CA ILE A 104 14.22 13.74 -0.25
C ILE A 104 14.38 13.63 -1.77
N GLU A 105 14.29 12.41 -2.30
CA GLU A 105 14.33 12.16 -3.74
C GLU A 105 12.91 12.00 -4.30
N LEU A 106 12.60 12.75 -5.35
CA LEU A 106 11.36 12.64 -6.13
C LEU A 106 11.71 12.24 -7.57
N VAL A 107 11.25 11.08 -8.01
CA VAL A 107 11.53 10.56 -9.37
C VAL A 107 10.25 10.48 -10.19
N GLY A 108 10.35 10.91 -11.45
CA GLY A 108 9.27 10.96 -12.43
C GLY A 108 8.77 12.39 -12.68
N THR A 109 7.56 12.53 -13.22
CA THR A 109 6.96 13.84 -13.44
C THR A 109 6.41 14.40 -12.13
N VAL A 110 7.01 15.49 -11.64
CA VAL A 110 6.55 16.21 -10.45
C VAL A 110 5.65 17.37 -10.88
N ILE A 111 4.39 17.36 -10.44
CA ILE A 111 3.43 18.44 -10.70
C ILE A 111 3.14 19.14 -9.37
N ILE A 112 3.58 20.39 -9.24
CA ILE A 112 3.29 21.26 -8.09
C ILE A 112 2.10 22.16 -8.47
N ARG A 113 1.00 22.07 -7.72
CA ARG A 113 -0.17 22.94 -7.88
C ARG A 113 -0.22 23.92 -6.71
N GLY A 114 -0.21 25.21 -7.00
CA GLY A 114 -0.13 26.28 -6.01
C GLY A 114 1.21 27.00 -6.07
N THR A 115 1.73 27.39 -4.91
CA THR A 115 3.00 28.13 -4.79
C THR A 115 4.06 27.23 -4.16
N ALA A 116 5.24 27.19 -4.77
CA ALA A 116 6.44 26.64 -4.15
C ALA A 116 7.25 27.77 -3.50
N LYS A 117 7.66 27.59 -2.25
CA LYS A 117 8.61 28.47 -1.56
C LYS A 117 9.87 27.67 -1.32
N ILE A 118 11.00 28.19 -1.78
CA ILE A 118 12.33 27.59 -1.59
C ILE A 118 13.15 28.57 -0.79
N GLU A 119 13.73 28.10 0.31
CA GLU A 119 14.67 28.85 1.14
C GLU A 119 16.03 28.16 1.02
N GLY A 120 17.02 28.87 0.46
CA GLY A 120 18.32 28.33 0.08
C GLY A 120 18.50 28.22 -1.44
N ASP A 121 19.46 27.41 -1.85
CA ASP A 121 19.87 27.31 -3.25
C ASP A 121 18.83 26.53 -4.08
N PHE A 122 18.52 27.04 -5.27
CA PHE A 122 17.68 26.33 -6.24
C PHE A 122 18.48 26.05 -7.50
N LEU A 123 18.72 24.77 -7.78
CA LEU A 123 19.44 24.32 -8.98
C LEU A 123 18.44 23.84 -10.03
N LEU A 124 18.53 24.38 -11.24
CA LEU A 124 17.77 23.92 -12.41
C LEU A 124 18.72 23.28 -13.41
N ASN A 125 18.53 21.99 -13.69
CA ASN A 125 19.42 21.19 -14.54
C ASN A 125 20.89 21.20 -14.10
N GLY A 126 21.15 21.35 -12.79
CA GLY A 126 22.49 21.39 -12.21
C GLY A 126 23.14 22.77 -12.18
N GLU A 127 22.48 23.81 -12.71
CA GLU A 127 22.95 25.20 -12.66
C GLU A 127 22.13 26.01 -11.65
N GLU A 128 22.76 26.97 -10.98
CA GLU A 128 22.10 27.86 -10.02
C GLU A 128 21.05 28.72 -10.70
N TYR A 129 19.82 28.66 -10.20
CA TYR A 129 18.72 29.46 -10.70
C TYR A 129 18.85 30.89 -10.14
N PRO A 130 18.91 31.91 -11.00
CA PRO A 130 19.14 33.28 -10.55
C PRO A 130 17.98 33.76 -9.69
N VAL A 131 18.30 34.21 -8.48
CA VAL A 131 17.34 34.92 -7.61
C VAL A 131 17.34 36.38 -8.05
N ALA A 132 16.17 36.93 -8.37
CA ALA A 132 16.04 38.36 -8.64
C ALA A 132 16.14 39.13 -7.32
N ASP A 133 17.01 40.14 -7.28
CA ASP A 133 17.16 41.09 -6.16
C ASP A 133 15.89 41.91 -5.89
#